data_AF-A0A7X9AEC3-F1
#
_entry.id   AF-A0A7X9AEC3-F1
#
_cell.length_a   1.000
_cell.length_b   1.000
_cell.length_c   1.000
_cell.angle_alpha   90.00
_cell.angle_beta   90.00
_cell.angle_gamma   90.00
#
_symmetry.space_group_name_H-M   'P 1'
#
loop_
_entity.id
_entity.type
_entity.pdbx_description
1 polymer ?
#
loop_
_entity_poly.entity_id
_entity_poly.type
_entity_poly.pdbx_seq_one_letter_code
_entity_poly.pdbx_strand_id
1 'polypeptide(L)'
;MAKKFEVEVTVPEGMSAGDKFTIEVEAPKKKPRGQLAGIALEDMTDEQLKREITNANSVLYKAKQRGASEETIAANQARVDRAKAEKAKRAEAKAAESAAPNVESALEDQADTPDAETASEI
;
A
#
# COMPACT_ATOMS: atom_id res chain seq x y z
N MET A 1 15.37 8.56 12.82
CA MET A 1 14.52 9.73 12.52
C MET A 1 13.54 9.92 13.66
N ALA A 2 13.72 10.97 14.46
CA ALA A 2 12.74 11.36 15.47
C ALA A 2 11.50 11.96 14.78
N LYS A 3 10.29 11.51 15.16
CA LYS A 3 9.05 12.12 14.69
C LYS A 3 8.84 13.42 15.45
N LYS A 4 8.79 14.54 14.72
CA LYS A 4 8.36 15.84 15.27
C LYS A 4 6.84 15.85 15.33
N PHE A 5 6.29 16.37 16.43
CA PHE A 5 4.86 16.60 16.61
C PHE A 5 4.69 18.07 17.01
N GLU A 6 3.83 18.79 16.29
CA GLU A 6 3.39 20.13 16.67
C GLU A 6 2.08 19.97 17.45
N VAL A 7 2.02 20.54 18.64
CA VAL A 7 0.84 20.50 19.52
C VAL A 7 0.50 21.95 19.86
N GLU A 8 -0.65 22.41 19.38
CA GLU A 8 -1.19 23.73 19.70
C GLU A 8 -2.01 23.62 20.99
N VAL A 9 -1.68 24.43 21.99
CA VAL A 9 -2.26 24.34 23.34
C VAL A 9 -2.72 25.70 23.81
N THR A 10 -3.95 25.79 24.30
CA THR A 10 -4.43 26.94 25.06
C THR A 10 -4.10 26.75 26.54
N VAL A 11 -3.39 27.70 27.13
CA VAL A 11 -3.00 27.67 28.55
C VAL A 11 -4.28 27.73 29.42
N PRO A 12 -4.47 26.83 30.41
CA PRO A 12 -5.63 26.85 31.29
C PRO A 12 -5.75 28.17 32.07
N GLU A 13 -6.98 28.67 32.28
CA GLU A 13 -7.21 29.89 33.07
C GLU A 13 -6.63 29.76 34.49
N GLY A 14 -5.81 30.74 34.88
CA GLY A 14 -5.16 30.81 36.19
C GLY A 14 -3.70 30.34 36.24
N MET A 15 -3.09 29.94 35.13
CA MET A 15 -1.66 29.61 35.06
C MET A 15 -0.79 30.77 34.57
N SER A 16 0.39 30.91 35.17
CA SER A 16 1.37 31.97 34.92
C SER A 16 2.57 31.48 34.11
N ALA A 17 3.32 32.41 33.52
CA ALA A 17 4.59 32.08 32.85
C ALA A 17 5.56 31.40 33.83
N GLY A 18 5.89 30.14 33.57
CA GLY A 18 6.74 29.32 34.45
C GLY A 18 6.02 28.12 35.08
N ASP A 19 4.69 28.09 35.01
CA ASP A 19 3.90 26.94 35.47
C ASP A 19 3.98 25.77 34.49
N LYS A 20 4.12 24.56 35.03
CA LYS A 20 4.17 23.32 34.26
C LYS A 20 2.80 22.65 34.30
N PHE A 21 2.21 22.41 33.14
CA PHE A 21 1.06 21.53 33.01
C PHE A 21 1.40 20.34 32.12
N THR A 22 0.74 19.21 32.37
CA THR A 22 0.95 17.97 31.63
C THR A 22 -0.23 17.74 30.71
N ILE A 23 0.05 17.48 29.42
CA ILE A 23 -0.95 17.04 28.45
C ILE A 23 -0.65 15.58 28.13
N GLU A 24 -1.66 14.73 28.29
CA GLU A 24 -1.61 13.39 27.71
C GLU A 24 -1.96 13.47 26.22
N VAL A 25 -0.95 13.29 25.39
CA VAL A 25 -1.15 13.11 23.94
C VAL A 25 -1.15 11.61 23.66
N GLU A 26 -2.28 11.08 23.22
CA GLU A 26 -2.40 9.65 22.91
C GLU A 26 -1.57 9.33 21.66
N ALA A 27 -0.53 8.50 21.80
CA ALA A 27 0.27 8.05 20.67
C ALA A 27 -0.58 7.15 19.76
N PRO A 28 -0.50 7.28 18.42
CA PRO A 28 -1.28 6.44 17.52
C PRO A 28 -0.90 4.97 17.74
N LYS A 29 -1.90 4.16 18.15
CA LYS A 29 -1.73 2.72 18.36
C LYS A 29 -1.24 2.08 17.06
N LYS A 30 -0.06 1.45 17.11
CA LYS A 30 0.48 0.71 15.98
C LYS A 30 -0.46 -0.47 15.69
N LYS A 31 -1.22 -0.38 14.61
CA LYS A 31 -2.02 -1.51 14.13
C LYS A 31 -1.09 -2.72 13.89
N PRO A 32 -1.52 -3.93 14.27
CA PRO A 32 -0.74 -5.14 14.01
C PRO A 32 -0.63 -5.33 12.48
N ARG A 33 0.52 -5.81 12.00
CA ARG A 33 0.84 -5.90 10.56
C ARG A 33 1.43 -7.26 10.23
N GLY A 34 1.16 -7.72 9.01
CA GLY A 34 1.84 -8.88 8.44
C GLY A 34 1.26 -10.22 8.91
N GLN A 35 1.93 -11.31 8.55
CA GLN A 35 1.44 -12.67 8.85
C GLN A 35 1.43 -12.95 10.35
N LEU A 36 2.34 -12.32 11.11
CA LEU A 36 2.40 -12.43 12.58
C LEU A 36 1.19 -11.80 13.29
N ALA A 37 0.46 -10.94 12.59
CA ALA A 37 -0.79 -10.36 13.06
C ALA A 37 -2.03 -11.19 12.66
N GLY A 38 -1.84 -12.34 12.02
CA GLY A 38 -2.92 -13.15 11.47
C GLY A 38 -3.49 -12.65 10.14
N ILE A 39 -2.86 -11.66 9.49
CA ILE A 39 -3.30 -11.14 8.20
C ILE A 39 -2.71 -12.02 7.09
N ALA A 40 -3.57 -12.59 6.23
CA ALA A 40 -3.13 -13.36 5.08
C ALA A 40 -2.39 -12.46 4.07
N LEU A 41 -1.48 -13.03 3.25
CA LEU A 41 -0.70 -12.23 2.29
C LEU A 41 -1.60 -11.50 1.28
N GLU A 42 -2.71 -12.13 0.90
CA GLU A 42 -3.72 -11.61 -0.02
C GLU A 42 -4.45 -10.40 0.57
N ASP A 43 -4.73 -10.42 1.88
CA ASP A 43 -5.43 -9.34 2.58
C ASP A 43 -4.50 -8.17 2.98
N MET A 44 -3.19 -8.29 2.77
CA MET A 44 -2.26 -7.20 3.09
C MET A 44 -2.40 -6.06 2.10
N THR A 45 -2.35 -4.82 2.60
CA THR A 45 -2.08 -3.64 1.74
C THR A 45 -0.68 -3.73 1.14
N ASP A 46 -0.42 -3.04 0.03
CA ASP A 46 0.90 -3.04 -0.63
C ASP A 46 2.03 -2.58 0.31
N GLU A 47 1.75 -1.61 1.20
CA GLU A 47 2.70 -1.21 2.23
C GLU A 47 2.99 -2.31 3.26
N GLN A 48 1.95 -3.05 3.67
CA GLN A 48 2.11 -4.18 4.58
C GLN A 48 2.89 -5.31 3.91
N LEU A 49 2.57 -5.63 2.65
CA LEU A 49 3.27 -6.65 1.87
C LEU A 49 4.75 -6.29 1.65
N LYS A 50 5.06 -5.02 1.34
CA LYS A 50 6.45 -4.54 1.23
C LYS A 50 7.22 -4.73 2.53
N ARG A 51 6.61 -4.40 3.67
CA ARG A 51 7.23 -4.58 5.00
C ARG A 51 7.38 -6.06 5.37
N GLU A 52 6.40 -6.89 5.02
CA GLU A 52 6.43 -8.34 5.22
C GLU A 52 7.60 -8.96 4.47
N ILE A 53 7.83 -8.56 3.20
CA ILE A 53 9.00 -8.99 2.42
C ILE A 53 10.31 -8.58 3.12
N THR A 54 10.42 -7.34 3.60
CA THR A 54 11.63 -6.91 4.33
C THR A 54 11.85 -7.73 5.60
N ASN A 55 10.78 -8.00 6.35
CA ASN A 55 10.85 -8.82 7.56
C ASN A 55 11.28 -10.25 7.25
N ALA A 56 10.63 -10.91 6.30
CA ALA A 56 10.96 -12.27 5.87
C ALA A 56 12.42 -12.41 5.42
N ASN A 57 12.93 -11.43 4.65
CA ASN A 57 14.35 -11.40 4.27
C ASN A 57 15.28 -11.22 5.48
N SER A 58 14.92 -10.35 6.44
CA SER A 58 15.71 -10.16 7.66
C SER A 58 15.76 -11.43 8.52
N VAL A 59 14.64 -12.14 8.64
CA VAL A 59 14.56 -13.42 9.35
C VAL A 59 15.41 -14.48 8.67
N LEU A 60 15.31 -14.61 7.34
CA LEU A 60 16.15 -15.53 6.57
C LEU A 60 17.64 -15.20 6.73
N TYR A 61 18.01 -13.93 6.61
CA TYR A 61 19.39 -13.47 6.78
C TYR A 61 19.93 -13.84 8.17
N LYS A 62 19.17 -13.52 9.23
CA LYS A 62 19.54 -13.88 10.60
C LYS A 62 19.58 -15.39 10.81
N ALA A 63 18.71 -16.15 10.15
CA ALA A 63 18.69 -17.61 10.21
C ALA A 63 19.95 -18.24 9.58
N LYS A 64 20.41 -17.69 8.46
CA LYS A 64 21.69 -18.07 7.85
C LYS A 64 22.87 -17.67 8.73
N GLN A 65 22.85 -16.46 9.29
CA GLN A 65 23.93 -15.95 10.13
C GLN A 65 24.12 -16.74 11.42
N ARG A 66 23.03 -17.21 12.04
CA ARG A 66 23.08 -18.03 13.26
C ARG A 66 23.32 -19.53 13.01
N GLY A 67 23.49 -19.95 11.75
CA GLY A 67 23.63 -21.36 11.41
C GLY A 67 22.41 -22.21 11.77
N ALA A 68 21.20 -21.70 11.54
CA ALA A 68 19.98 -22.48 11.75
C ALA A 68 19.94 -23.73 10.85
N SER A 69 19.13 -24.71 11.23
CA SER A 69 18.94 -25.93 10.42
C SER A 69 18.50 -25.63 9.00
N GLU A 70 18.87 -26.49 8.06
CA GLU A 70 18.48 -26.36 6.64
C GLU A 70 16.96 -26.30 6.48
N GLU A 71 16.22 -27.07 7.28
CA GLU A 71 14.76 -27.03 7.32
C GLU A 71 14.22 -25.64 7.70
N THR A 72 14.83 -25.00 8.71
CA THR A 72 14.46 -23.63 9.11
C THR A 72 14.77 -22.62 8.02
N ILE A 73 15.90 -22.78 7.33
CA ILE A 73 16.29 -21.91 6.22
C ILE A 73 15.32 -22.09 5.05
N ALA A 74 14.95 -23.32 4.70
CA ALA A 74 14.00 -23.64 3.64
C ALA A 74 12.60 -23.07 3.94
N ALA A 75 12.11 -23.22 5.18
CA ALA A 75 10.83 -22.64 5.59
C ALA A 75 10.82 -21.10 5.49
N ASN A 76 11.91 -20.45 5.91
CA ASN A 76 12.06 -19.00 5.79
C ASN A 76 12.18 -18.54 4.34
N GLN A 77 12.85 -19.32 3.49
CA GLN A 77 12.95 -19.05 2.06
C GLN A 77 11.58 -19.14 1.39
N ALA A 78 10.79 -20.18 1.69
CA ALA A 78 9.43 -20.33 1.18
C ALA A 78 8.52 -19.15 1.57
N ARG A 79 8.69 -18.58 2.77
CA ARG A 79 7.97 -17.36 3.18
C ARG A 79 8.35 -16.14 2.33
N VAL A 80 9.65 -15.95 2.07
CA VAL A 80 10.13 -14.88 1.20
C VAL A 80 9.56 -15.03 -0.21
N ASP A 81 9.57 -16.25 -0.74
CA ASP A 81 9.14 -16.52 -2.11
C ASP A 81 7.64 -16.33 -2.28
N ARG A 82 6.82 -16.80 -1.32
CA ARG A 82 5.37 -16.53 -1.30
C ARG A 82 5.04 -15.04 -1.27
N ALA A 83 5.72 -14.27 -0.42
CA ALA A 83 5.47 -12.83 -0.32
C ALA A 83 5.92 -12.07 -1.59
N LYS A 84 7.01 -12.50 -2.24
CA LYS A 84 7.45 -11.94 -3.52
C LYS A 84 6.51 -12.30 -4.67
N ALA A 85 6.02 -13.55 -4.71
CA ALA A 85 5.07 -14.00 -5.71
C ALA A 85 3.76 -13.20 -5.65
N GLU A 86 3.24 -12.95 -4.45
CA GLU A 86 2.05 -12.11 -4.27
C GLU A 86 2.29 -10.67 -4.77
N LYS A 87 3.45 -10.10 -4.48
CA LYS A 87 3.81 -8.76 -4.98
C LYS A 87 3.92 -8.73 -6.51
N ALA A 88 4.48 -9.77 -7.13
CA ALA A 88 4.57 -9.89 -8.58
C ALA A 88 3.18 -10.01 -9.22
N LYS A 89 2.32 -10.89 -8.68
CA LYS A 89 0.93 -11.05 -9.09
C LYS A 89 0.15 -9.72 -9.07
N ARG A 90 0.35 -8.90 -8.03
CA ARG A 90 -0.27 -7.56 -7.94
C ARG A 90 0.31 -6.56 -8.94
N ALA A 91 1.61 -6.62 -9.19
CA ALA A 91 2.24 -5.77 -10.19
C ALA A 91 1.73 -6.11 -11.61
N GLU A 92 1.57 -7.39 -11.92
CA GLU A 92 0.98 -7.87 -13.17
C GLU A 92 -0.50 -7.46 -13.30
N ALA A 93 -1.30 -7.64 -12.24
CA ALA A 93 -2.69 -7.21 -12.23
C ALA A 93 -2.84 -5.70 -12.47
N LYS A 94 -2.01 -4.89 -11.79
CA LYS A 94 -2.00 -3.43 -11.97
C LYS A 94 -1.54 -3.01 -13.37
N ALA A 95 -0.58 -3.72 -13.95
CA ALA A 95 -0.15 -3.47 -15.33
C ALA A 95 -1.25 -3.82 -16.34
N ALA A 96 -1.97 -4.93 -16.14
CA ALA A 96 -3.10 -5.33 -16.97
C ALA A 96 -4.27 -4.33 -16.90
N GLU A 97 -4.58 -3.82 -15.69
CA GLU A 97 -5.62 -2.81 -15.49
C GLU A 97 -5.27 -1.49 -16.20
N SER A 98 -4.00 -1.08 -16.20
CA SER A 98 -3.54 0.11 -16.93
C SER A 98 -3.46 -0.06 -18.46
N ALA A 99 -3.49 -1.30 -18.95
CA ALA A 99 -3.43 -1.62 -20.37
C ALA A 99 -4.82 -1.92 -20.99
N ALA A 100 -5.86 -2.01 -20.17
CA ALA A 100 -7.23 -2.12 -20.68
C ALA A 100 -7.61 -0.82 -21.40
N PRO A 101 -8.03 -0.86 -22.68
CA PRO A 101 -8.40 0.34 -23.41
C PRO A 101 -9.59 1.00 -22.72
N ASN A 102 -9.45 2.29 -22.43
CA ASN A 102 -10.55 3.13 -21.95
C ASN A 102 -11.66 3.10 -23.01
N VAL A 103 -12.75 2.38 -22.75
CA VAL A 103 -13.83 2.14 -23.71
C VAL A 103 -14.65 3.42 -24.00
N GLU A 104 -14.39 4.51 -23.27
CA GLU A 104 -15.12 5.79 -23.37
C GLU A 104 -14.76 6.62 -24.61
N SER A 105 -13.56 6.46 -25.20
CA SER A 105 -13.10 7.35 -26.28
C SER A 105 -13.43 6.87 -27.70
N ALA A 106 -14.19 5.79 -27.86
CA ALA A 106 -14.47 5.18 -29.17
C ALA A 106 -15.84 5.53 -29.78
N LEU A 107 -16.66 6.34 -29.11
CA LEU A 107 -18.04 6.63 -29.57
C LEU A 107 -18.28 8.06 -30.10
N GLU A 108 -17.30 8.97 -30.05
CA GLU A 108 -17.51 10.36 -30.50
C GLU A 108 -17.09 10.64 -31.97
N ASP A 109 -16.49 9.68 -32.68
CA ASP A 109 -15.94 9.90 -34.04
C ASP A 109 -16.84 9.40 -35.19
N GLN A 110 -18.12 9.10 -34.91
CA GLN A 110 -19.13 8.80 -35.95
C GLN A 110 -20.40 9.63 -35.75
N ALA A 111 -20.29 10.95 -35.88
CA ALA A 111 -21.44 11.82 -36.05
C ALA A 111 -21.11 12.98 -36.99
N ASP A 112 -20.79 12.66 -38.25
CA ASP A 112 -20.86 13.65 -39.34
C ASP A 112 -21.49 12.99 -40.58
N THR A 113 -22.81 12.84 -40.52
CA THR A 113 -23.66 12.70 -41.71
C THR A 113 -24.03 14.10 -42.18
N PRO A 114 -23.66 14.52 -43.40
CA PRO A 114 -24.41 15.53 -44.10
C PRO A 114 -25.49 14.84 -44.95
N ASP A 115 -26.73 14.89 -44.45
CA ASP A 115 -27.92 14.83 -45.29
C ASP A 115 -27.97 16.08 -46.17
N ALA A 116 -28.00 15.92 -47.49
CA ALA A 116 -28.49 16.94 -48.41
C ALA A 116 -29.07 16.30 -49.68
N GLU A 117 -30.38 16.06 -49.60
CA GLU A 117 -31.41 16.23 -50.62
C GLU A 117 -31.35 15.45 -51.94
N THR A 118 -32.41 14.67 -52.12
CA THR A 118 -32.86 14.12 -53.41
C THR A 118 -33.80 15.10 -54.13
N ALA A 119 -33.81 14.97 -55.46
CA ALA A 119 -34.81 15.41 -56.45
C ALA A 119 -34.70 16.83 -57.06
N SER A 120 -34.39 16.92 -58.36
CA SER A 120 -35.44 16.84 -59.39
C SER A 120 -34.85 16.84 -60.82
N GLU A 121 -35.42 15.96 -61.64
CA GLU A 121 -35.31 15.82 -63.09
C GLU A 121 -36.06 16.98 -63.80
N ILE A 122 -35.40 17.64 -64.76
CA ILE A 122 -35.89 18.05 -66.12
C ILE A 122 -34.74 18.68 -66.93
#